data_AF-A0A0F9JTL3-F1
#
_entry.id   AF-A0A0F9JTL3-F1
#
_cell.length_a   1.000
_cell.length_b   1.000
_cell.length_c   1.000
_cell.angle_alpha   90.00
_cell.angle_beta   90.00
_cell.angle_gamma   90.00
#
_symmetry.space_group_name_H-M   'P 1'
#
loop_
_entity.id
_entity.type
_entity.pdbx_description
1 polymer ?
#
loop_
_entity_poly.entity_id
_entity_poly.type
_entity_poly.pdbx_seq_one_letter_code
_entity_poly.pdbx_strand_id
1 'polypeptide(L)' 'MAKPKMVSVSITLVHAIQALRRSKQWTQLPLDLREKIDEGMKGNGL' A
#
# COMPACT_ATOMS: atom_id res chain seq x y z
N MET A 1 -8.38 -21.75 10.13
CA MET A 1 -8.39 -20.30 9.87
C MET A 1 -6.97 -19.78 10.05
N ALA A 2 -6.36 -19.21 9.01
CA ALA A 2 -5.00 -18.68 9.08
C ALA A 2 -4.99 -17.47 10.03
N LYS A 3 -4.05 -17.44 10.99
CA LYS A 3 -3.87 -16.28 11.87
C LYS A 3 -3.42 -15.09 11.01
N PRO A 4 -4.00 -13.89 11.17
CA PRO A 4 -3.54 -12.71 10.45
C PRO A 4 -2.07 -12.45 10.81
N LYS A 5 -1.20 -12.53 9.79
CA LYS A 5 0.23 -12.25 9.94
C LYS A 5 0.43 -10.76 9.74
N MET A 6 0.64 -10.03 10.82
CA MET A 6 1.01 -8.62 10.75
C MET A 6 2.45 -8.51 10.23
N VAL A 7 2.63 -7.89 9.06
CA VAL A 7 3.94 -7.65 8.46
C VAL A 7 4.23 -6.16 8.62
N SER A 8 5.27 -5.84 9.40
CA SER A 8 5.75 -4.46 9.51
C SER A 8 6.37 -4.05 8.18
N VAL A 9 5.85 -2.99 7.58
CA VAL A 9 6.40 -2.39 6.36
C VAL A 9 7.37 -1.29 6.75
N SER A 10 8.50 -1.18 6.04
CA SER A 10 9.46 -0.12 6.32
C SER A 10 8.82 1.27 6.11
N ILE A 11 9.16 2.22 6.98
CA ILE A 11 8.63 3.59 6.89
C ILE A 11 8.97 4.25 5.54
N THR A 12 10.11 3.90 4.94
CA THR A 12 10.52 4.36 3.61
C THR A 12 9.56 3.89 2.53
N LEU A 13 9.08 2.64 2.59
CA LEU A 13 8.10 2.13 1.64
C LEU A 13 6.75 2.83 1.82
N VAL A 14 6.32 3.07 3.07
CA VAL A 14 5.12 3.87 3.36
C VAL A 14 5.20 5.25 2.71
N HIS A 15 6.31 5.96 2.88
CA HIS A 15 6.52 7.27 2.26
C HIS A 15 6.54 7.20 0.73
N ALA A 16 7.18 6.18 0.15
CA ALA A 16 7.21 5.98 -1.30
C ALA A 16 5.80 5.76 -1.87
N ILE A 17 4.95 4.97 -1.20
CA ILE A 17 3.56 4.76 -1.61
C ILE A 17 2.74 6.06 -1.49
N GLN A 18 2.94 6.85 -0.44
CA GLN A 18 2.28 8.15 -0.31
C GLN A 18 2.73 9.16 -1.38
N ALA A 19 3.99 9.14 -1.79
CA ALA A 19 4.49 9.94 -2.90
C ALA A 19 3.88 9.45 -4.22
N LEU A 20 3.80 8.14 -4.43
CA LEU A 20 3.16 7.53 -5.60
C LEU A 20 1.69 7.92 -5.70
N ARG A 21 0.90 7.86 -4.62
CA ARG A 21 -0.51 8.27 -4.58
C ARG A 21 -0.74 9.74 -4.97
N ARG A 22 0.22 10.63 -4.69
CA ARG A 22 0.19 12.05 -5.07
C ARG A 22 0.65 12.31 -6.50
N SER A 23 1.27 11.32 -7.13
CA SER A 23 1.80 11.43 -8.48
C SER A 23 0.73 11.10 -9.54
N LYS A 24 0.95 11.56 -10.78
CA LYS A 24 0.09 11.23 -11.91
C LYS A 24 0.13 9.74 -12.27
N GLN A 25 1.19 9.02 -11.89
CA GLN A 25 1.32 7.58 -12.15
C GLN A 25 0.31 6.74 -11.36
N TRP A 26 -0.20 7.22 -10.22
CA TRP A 26 -1.16 6.45 -9.41
C TRP A 26 -2.41 6.07 -10.20
N THR A 27 -2.99 7.02 -10.95
CA THR A 27 -4.20 6.78 -11.74
C THR A 27 -3.93 5.94 -13.00
N GLN A 28 -2.66 5.79 -13.39
CA GLN A 28 -2.24 4.91 -14.49
C GLN A 28 -2.11 3.45 -14.04
N LEU A 29 -2.08 3.18 -12.73
CA LEU A 29 -2.04 1.81 -12.24
C LEU A 29 -3.39 1.12 -12.48
N PRO A 30 -3.36 -0.14 -12.95
CA PRO A 30 -4.52 -1.03 -12.90
C PRO A 30 -5.23 -0.98 -11.55
N LEU A 31 -6.56 -1.05 -11.56
CA LEU A 31 -7.38 -0.94 -10.36
C LEU A 31 -7.00 -2.02 -9.32
N ASP A 32 -6.76 -3.25 -9.78
CA ASP A 32 -6.39 -4.39 -8.92
C ASP A 32 -5.07 -4.15 -8.18
N LEU A 33 -4.10 -3.49 -8.81
CA LEU A 33 -2.83 -3.14 -8.18
C LEU A 33 -3.00 -2.05 -7.13
N ARG A 34 -3.86 -1.06 -7.38
CA ARG A 34 -4.17 -0.03 -6.38
C ARG A 34 -4.85 -0.63 -5.16
N GLU A 35 -5.81 -1.53 -5.37
CA GLU A 35 -6.51 -2.23 -4.29
C GLU A 35 -5.57 -3.10 -3.44
N LYS A 36 -4.67 -3.85 -4.07
CA LYS A 36 -3.63 -4.64 -3.38
C LYS A 36 -2.69 -3.76 -2.56
N ILE A 37 -2.29 -2.61 -3.09
CA ILE A 37 -1.46 -1.65 -2.37
C ILE A 37 -2.22 -1.11 -1.15
N ASP A 38 -3.49 -0.73 -1.32
CA ASP A 38 -4.30 -0.20 -0.23
C ASP A 38 -4.54 -1.26 0.86
N GLU A 39 -4.78 -2.52 0.49
CA GLU A 39 -4.90 -3.64 1.43
C GLU A 39 -3.60 -3.87 2.21
N GLY A 40 -2.45 -3.88 1.53
CA GLY A 40 -1.14 -4.02 2.17
C GLY A 40 -0.78 -2.87 3.12
N MET A 41 -1.33 -1.67 2.87
CA MET A 41 -1.09 -0.49 3.70
C MET A 41 -1.98 -0.45 4.95
N LYS A 42 -3.19 -1.04 4.93
CA LYS A 42 -4.10 -1.09 6.10
C LYS A 42 -3.47 -1.72 7.34
N GLY A 43 -2.51 -2.64 7.17
CA GLY A 43 -1.78 -3.26 8.26
C GLY A 43 -0.76 -2.35 8.98
N ASN A 44 -0.50 -1.14 8.46
CA ASN A 44 0.50 -0.20 8.99
C ASN A 44 -0.10 1.08 9.60
N GLY A 45 -1.41 1.10 9.88
CA GLY A 45 -2.09 2.24 10.53
C GLY A 45 -2.45 3.39 9.58
N LEU A 46 -2.59 3.12 8.27
CA LEU A 46 -3.04 4.06 7.24
C LEU A 46 -4.32 3.58 6.55
#